data_AF-A0A9N8EGM9-F1
#
_entry.id   AF-A0A9N8EGM9-F1
#
_cell.length_a   1.000
_cell.length_b   1.000
_cell.length_c   1.000
_cell.angle_alpha   90.00
_cell.angle_beta   90.00
_cell.angle_gamma   90.00
#
_symmetry.space_group_name_H-M   'P 1'
#
loop_
_entity.id
_entity.type
_entity.pdbx_description
1 polymer ?
#
loop_
_entity_poly.entity_id
_entity_poly.type
_entity_poly.pdbx_seq_one_letter_code
_entity_poly.pdbx_strand_id
1 'polypeptide(L)'
;MNAFARSIAQTAPRVAGRRFNSTLPESFNSKQKTMKQIWLSDPTTYPIMAVVAFATGICFTFATTKLMFSPDVRITPARKNSPVRI
;
A
#
# COMPACT_ATOMS: atom_id res chain seq x y z
N MET A 1 -34.22 55.05 -36.68
CA MET A 1 -34.91 53.78 -36.38
C MET A 1 -34.40 52.74 -37.35
N ASN A 2 -33.70 51.71 -36.87
CA ASN A 2 -33.54 50.38 -37.47
C ASN A 2 -32.64 49.57 -36.52
N ALA A 3 -33.26 49.08 -35.46
CA ALA A 3 -32.69 48.07 -34.59
C ALA A 3 -32.85 46.71 -35.27
N PHE A 4 -31.78 45.94 -35.43
CA PHE A 4 -31.82 44.49 -35.21
C PHE A 4 -30.39 43.92 -35.23
N ALA A 5 -29.72 44.03 -34.08
CA ALA A 5 -28.76 42.99 -33.71
C ALA A 5 -29.56 41.69 -33.56
N ARG A 6 -29.12 40.59 -34.21
CA ARG A 6 -29.21 39.18 -33.74
C ARG A 6 -28.84 38.17 -34.83
N SER A 7 -28.24 37.07 -34.37
CA SER A 7 -27.96 35.78 -35.03
C SER A 7 -26.62 35.76 -35.79
N ILE A 8 -25.70 34.81 -35.59
CA ILE A 8 -25.90 33.39 -35.31
C ILE A 8 -24.87 32.89 -34.28
N ALA A 9 -25.40 32.13 -33.32
CA ALA A 9 -24.68 31.35 -32.35
C ALA A 9 -23.71 30.36 -33.01
N GLN A 10 -22.41 30.47 -32.72
CA GLN A 10 -21.57 29.27 -32.68
C GLN A 10 -21.70 28.69 -31.27
N THR A 11 -22.80 27.97 -31.07
CA THR A 11 -22.94 26.97 -30.01
C THR A 11 -21.80 25.98 -30.14
N ALA A 12 -20.74 26.14 -29.35
CA ALA A 12 -19.86 25.03 -29.02
C ALA A 12 -20.74 23.90 -28.48
N PRO A 13 -20.62 22.65 -28.95
CA PRO A 13 -21.30 21.54 -28.32
C PRO A 13 -20.76 21.48 -26.89
N ARG A 14 -21.57 21.91 -25.92
CA ARG A 14 -21.33 21.55 -24.53
C ARG A 14 -21.36 20.04 -24.52
N VAL A 15 -20.19 19.42 -24.41
CA VAL A 15 -20.09 18.00 -24.06
C VAL A 15 -20.97 17.85 -22.83
N ALA A 16 -22.13 17.21 -23.01
CA ALA A 16 -23.02 16.90 -21.92
C ALA A 16 -22.16 16.16 -20.90
N GLY A 17 -21.86 16.83 -19.78
CA GLY A 17 -21.08 16.23 -18.71
C GLY A 17 -21.71 14.87 -18.44
N ARG A 18 -20.92 13.80 -18.59
CA ARG A 18 -21.37 12.44 -18.28
C ARG A 18 -21.97 12.52 -16.89
N ARG A 19 -23.30 12.46 -16.80
CA ARG A 19 -23.98 12.38 -15.51
C ARG A 19 -23.60 11.01 -14.97
N PHE A 20 -22.67 11.00 -14.01
CA PHE A 20 -22.48 9.86 -13.13
C PHE A 20 -23.79 9.72 -12.35
N ASN A 21 -24.71 8.93 -12.88
CA ASN A 21 -25.87 8.48 -12.13
C ASN A 21 -25.35 7.45 -11.14
N SER A 22 -24.90 7.92 -9.98
CA SER A 22 -24.59 7.05 -8.88
C SER A 22 -25.92 6.55 -8.30
N THR A 23 -26.55 5.59 -8.97
CA THR A 23 -27.40 4.65 -8.26
C THR A 23 -26.45 3.78 -7.43
N LEU A 24 -25.98 4.33 -6.31
CA LEU A 24 -25.30 3.51 -5.31
C LEU A 24 -26.30 2.44 -4.90
N PRO A 25 -26.00 1.13 -5.01
CA PRO A 25 -26.76 0.16 -4.28
C PRO A 25 -26.63 0.53 -2.79
N GLU A 26 -27.77 0.72 -2.16
CA GLU A 26 -27.95 0.94 -0.73
C GLU A 26 -27.49 -0.31 0.05
N SER A 27 -26.17 -0.55 0.10
CA SER A 27 -25.57 -1.63 0.87
C SER A 27 -24.14 -1.31 1.32
N PHE A 28 -23.86 -0.03 1.57
CA PHE A 28 -22.68 0.37 2.36
C PHE A 28 -22.83 0.06 3.86
N ASN A 29 -23.80 -0.78 4.25
CA ASN A 29 -24.04 -1.20 5.62
C ASN A 29 -24.31 -2.71 5.74
N SER A 30 -23.39 -3.54 5.21
CA SER A 30 -23.21 -4.90 5.74
C SER A 30 -21.75 -5.31 5.64
N LYS A 31 -21.01 -5.10 6.73
CA LYS A 31 -19.60 -5.48 6.96
C LYS A 31 -18.60 -4.79 6.01
N GLN A 32 -18.11 -3.60 6.39
CA GLN A 32 -16.80 -3.14 5.91
C GLN A 32 -15.76 -4.21 6.24
N LYS A 33 -15.37 -5.01 5.25
CA LYS A 33 -14.23 -5.90 5.38
C LYS A 33 -12.99 -5.02 5.53
N THR A 34 -12.25 -5.21 6.61
CA THR A 34 -10.97 -4.52 6.81
C THR A 34 -10.04 -4.80 5.62
N MET A 35 -9.23 -3.83 5.20
CA MET A 35 -8.27 -3.98 4.09
C MET A 35 -7.41 -5.26 4.19
N LYS A 36 -7.06 -5.65 5.42
CA LYS A 36 -6.37 -6.92 5.72
C LYS A 36 -7.19 -8.15 5.30
N GLN A 37 -8.49 -8.15 5.57
CA GLN A 37 -9.38 -9.25 5.23
C GLN A 37 -9.57 -9.37 3.71
N ILE A 38 -9.55 -8.25 2.99
CA ILE A 38 -9.57 -8.23 1.52
C ILE A 38 -8.27 -8.83 0.97
N TRP A 39 -7.13 -8.37 1.48
CA TRP A 39 -5.82 -8.91 1.07
C TRP A 39 -5.65 -10.41 1.37
N LEU A 40 -6.13 -10.87 2.53
CA LEU A 40 -6.01 -12.26 2.96
C LEU A 40 -7.08 -13.18 2.35
N SER A 41 -8.14 -12.65 1.73
CA SER A 41 -9.12 -13.49 1.02
C SER A 41 -8.68 -13.90 -0.37
N ASP A 42 -7.73 -13.16 -0.96
CA ASP A 42 -7.32 -13.35 -2.34
C ASP A 42 -6.21 -14.42 -2.45
N PRO A 43 -6.43 -15.52 -3.20
CA PRO A 43 -5.47 -16.62 -3.28
C PRO A 43 -4.16 -16.23 -3.97
N THR A 44 -4.18 -15.19 -4.81
CA THR A 44 -2.99 -14.64 -5.50
C THR A 44 -2.05 -13.88 -4.56
N THR A 45 -2.50 -13.52 -3.36
CA THR A 45 -1.68 -12.83 -2.36
C THR A 45 -0.67 -13.77 -1.69
N TYR A 46 -0.99 -15.06 -1.56
CA TYR A 46 -0.12 -16.02 -0.84
C TYR A 46 1.26 -16.23 -1.48
N PRO A 47 1.40 -16.35 -2.81
CA PRO A 47 2.72 -16.39 -3.45
C PRO A 47 3.57 -15.15 -3.17
N ILE A 48 2.95 -13.96 -3.17
CA ILE A 48 3.63 -12.69 -2.87
C ILE A 48 4.12 -12.71 -1.41
N MET A 49 3.25 -13.14 -0.48
CA MET A 49 3.61 -13.30 0.93
C MET A 49 4.75 -14.29 1.13
N ALA A 50 4.80 -15.39 0.36
CA ALA A 50 5.88 -16.36 0.44
C ALA A 50 7.24 -15.75 0.06
N VAL A 51 7.28 -14.96 -1.03
CA VAL A 51 8.51 -14.28 -1.46
C VAL A 51 8.97 -13.25 -0.43
N VAL A 52 8.05 -12.46 0.12
CA VAL A 52 8.37 -11.46 1.16
C VAL A 52 8.87 -12.15 2.42
N ALA A 53 8.21 -13.23 2.86
CA ALA A 53 8.61 -14.00 4.03
C ALA A 53 10.01 -14.63 3.83
N PHE A 54 10.29 -15.13 2.62
CA PHE A 54 11.62 -15.69 2.31
C PHE A 54 12.72 -14.61 2.32
N ALA A 55 12.48 -13.48 1.65
CA ALA A 55 13.45 -12.38 1.59
C ALA A 55 13.75 -11.82 2.99
N THR A 56 12.70 -11.59 3.78
CA THR A 56 12.83 -11.14 5.18
C THR A 56 13.52 -12.20 6.03
N GLY A 57 13.15 -13.48 5.91
CA GLY A 57 13.77 -14.58 6.65
C GLY A 57 15.28 -14.68 6.40
N ILE A 58 15.72 -14.57 5.15
CA ILE A 58 17.15 -14.58 4.81
C ILE A 58 17.86 -13.37 5.42
N CYS A 59 17.30 -12.16 5.25
CA CYS A 59 17.88 -10.94 5.81
C CYS A 59 18.04 -11.04 7.34
N PHE A 60 16.99 -11.48 8.03
CA PHE A 60 17.02 -11.70 9.47
C PHE A 60 18.05 -12.76 9.86
N THR A 61 18.15 -13.86 9.12
CA THR A 61 19.12 -14.92 9.42
C THR A 61 20.54 -14.36 9.41
N PHE A 62 20.95 -13.67 8.34
CA PHE A 62 22.28 -13.08 8.26
C PHE A 62 22.52 -12.02 9.34
N ALA A 63 21.54 -11.15 9.58
CA ALA A 63 21.62 -10.14 10.62
C ALA A 63 21.78 -10.77 12.01
N THR A 64 20.98 -11.77 12.34
CA THR A 64 21.04 -12.49 13.62
C THR A 64 22.34 -13.27 13.77
N THR A 65 22.85 -13.92 12.72
CA THR A 65 24.16 -14.61 12.79
C THR A 65 25.27 -13.61 13.12
N LYS A 66 25.28 -12.44 12.49
CA LYS A 66 26.26 -11.40 12.80
C LYS A 66 26.05 -10.82 14.20
N LEU A 67 24.83 -10.60 14.65
CA LEU A 67 24.56 -10.09 15.99
C LEU A 67 24.91 -11.09 17.10
N MET A 68 24.70 -12.39 16.90
CA MET A 68 24.91 -13.40 17.94
C MET A 68 26.33 -13.92 18.02
N PHE A 69 27.02 -14.03 16.88
CA PHE A 69 28.34 -14.68 16.81
C PHE A 69 29.50 -13.73 16.56
N SER A 70 29.25 -12.45 16.22
CA SER A 70 30.35 -11.50 16.07
C SER A 70 31.01 -11.22 17.42
N PRO A 71 32.35 -11.21 17.50
CA PRO A 71 33.07 -10.98 18.75
C PRO A 71 32.87 -9.55 19.29
N ASP A 72 32.49 -8.61 18.43
CA ASP A 72 32.28 -7.20 18.78
C ASP A 72 30.91 -6.95 19.41
N VAL A 73 29.96 -7.87 19.23
CA VAL A 73 28.58 -7.68 19.70
C VAL A 73 28.40 -8.35 21.07
N ARG A 74 28.01 -7.55 22.07
CA ARG A 74 27.90 -7.96 23.49
C ARG A 74 26.45 -8.12 23.97
N ILE A 75 25.62 -8.77 23.16
CA ILE A 75 24.21 -8.98 23.51
C ILE A 75 24.07 -10.08 24.58
N THR A 76 24.91 -11.10 24.54
CA THR A 76 24.88 -12.23 25.49
C THR A 76 25.54 -11.88 26.84
N PRO A 77 24.97 -12.28 27.99
CA PRO A 77 25.55 -12.02 29.32
C PRO A 77 27.00 -12.49 29.47
N ALA A 78 27.35 -13.62 28.83
CA ALA A 78 28.68 -14.21 28.86
C ALA A 78 29.80 -13.32 28.28
N ARG A 79 29.47 -12.34 27.43
CA ARG A 79 30.45 -11.46 26.76
C ARG A 79 30.40 -9.99 27.19
N LYS A 80 29.44 -9.60 28.03
CA LYS A 80 29.24 -8.20 28.45
C LYS A 80 30.50 -7.57 29.06
N ASN A 81 31.25 -8.35 29.84
CA ASN A 81 32.45 -7.89 30.56
C ASN A 81 33.78 -8.26 29.86
N SER A 82 33.75 -8.75 28.62
CA SER A 82 35.01 -9.00 27.91
C SER A 82 35.72 -7.67 27.60
N PRO A 83 37.06 -7.61 27.53
CA PRO A 83 37.77 -6.39 27.11
C PRO A 83 37.51 -6.12 25.62
N VAL A 84 37.22 -4.86 25.25
CA VAL A 84 37.09 -4.44 23.84
C VAL A 84 38.49 -4.48 23.25
N ARG A 85 38.69 -5.23 22.18
CA ARG A 85 39.95 -5.20 21.43
C ARG A 85 39.83 -4.06 20.43
N ILE A 86 40.68 -3.05 20.59
CA ILE A 86 40.80 -1.86 19.73
C ILE A 86 41.88 -2.14 18.69
#